data_AF-A0A6G1R3T4-F1
#
_entry.id   AF-A0A6G1R3T4-F1
#
_cell.length_a   1.000
_cell.length_b   1.000
_cell.length_c   1.000
_cell.angle_alpha   90.00
_cell.angle_beta   90.00
_cell.angle_gamma   90.00
#
_symmetry.space_group_name_H-M   'P 1'
#
loop_
_entity.id
_entity.type
_entity.pdbx_description
1 polymer ?
#
loop_
_entity_poly.entity_id
_entity_poly.type
_entity_poly.pdbx_seq_one_letter_code
_entity_poly.pdbx_strand_id
1 'polypeptide(L)'
;DYIYTSACLNSLALEEPTVIKKYLLKVAELFEKLRKVESRVSSDEDLKLSELLRYYMLNIEAAKDLLYRRTRALVDYENSNKALDKARLKSKDVRLAEAHQQDCCQKFEKISESAKQELLSFKQKRIAAFRKNLVEMAELEIKHAKNNVSLLQSCIDLFKN
;
A
#
# COMPACT_ATOMS: atom_id res chain seq x y z
N ASP A 1 -13.66 25.80 6.69
CA ASP A 1 -14.25 25.32 5.42
C ASP A 1 -14.01 26.38 4.35
N TYR A 2 -13.23 26.05 3.32
CA TYR A 2 -12.91 26.98 2.24
C TYR A 2 -14.13 27.46 1.47
N ILE A 3 -15.18 26.65 1.37
CA ILE A 3 -16.44 27.02 0.68
C ILE A 3 -17.10 28.16 1.44
N TYR A 4 -17.30 27.96 2.75
CA TYR A 4 -17.95 28.95 3.59
C TYR A 4 -17.15 30.26 3.62
N THR A 5 -15.83 30.19 3.80
CA THR A 5 -14.98 31.40 3.83
C THR A 5 -14.99 32.15 2.50
N SER A 6 -14.91 31.44 1.38
CA SER A 6 -15.05 32.01 0.02
C SER A 6 -16.40 32.69 -0.16
N ALA A 7 -17.50 32.03 0.24
CA ALA A 7 -18.84 32.58 0.14
C ALA A 7 -19.01 33.87 0.97
N CYS A 8 -18.53 33.87 2.22
CA CYS A 8 -18.57 35.07 3.07
C CYS A 8 -17.80 36.25 2.46
N LEU A 9 -16.60 36.01 1.92
CA LEU A 9 -15.81 37.05 1.27
C LEU A 9 -16.50 37.61 0.01
N ASN A 10 -17.17 36.74 -0.76
CA ASN A 10 -17.98 37.18 -1.88
C ASN A 10 -19.17 38.04 -1.43
N SER A 11 -19.88 37.65 -0.37
CA SER A 11 -20.98 38.46 0.19
C SER A 11 -20.50 39.83 0.67
N LEU A 12 -19.38 39.88 1.40
CA LEU A 12 -18.78 41.15 1.83
C LEU A 12 -18.37 42.03 0.63
N ALA A 13 -17.84 41.42 -0.43
CA ALA A 13 -17.48 42.15 -1.63
C ALA A 13 -18.68 42.75 -2.39
N LEU A 14 -19.89 42.23 -2.19
CA LEU A 14 -21.12 42.80 -2.77
C LEU A 14 -21.55 44.07 -2.03
N GLU A 15 -21.34 44.12 -0.72
CA GLU A 15 -21.70 45.25 0.14
C GLU A 15 -20.65 46.37 0.14
N GLU A 16 -19.43 46.09 -0.34
CA GLU A 16 -18.29 47.01 -0.31
C GLU A 16 -18.13 47.82 -1.62
N PRO A 17 -18.34 49.14 -1.63
CA PRO A 17 -18.21 49.98 -2.82
C PRO A 17 -16.78 50.49 -3.08
N THR A 18 -15.82 50.23 -2.19
CA THR A 18 -14.45 50.78 -2.29
C THR A 18 -13.47 49.87 -3.04
N VAL A 19 -12.22 50.33 -3.14
CA VAL A 19 -11.07 49.55 -3.64
C VAL A 19 -10.86 48.23 -2.91
N ILE A 20 -11.41 48.06 -1.69
CA ILE A 20 -11.32 46.83 -0.89
C ILE A 20 -12.01 45.65 -1.59
N LYS A 21 -13.09 45.91 -2.34
CA LYS A 21 -13.87 44.90 -3.08
C LYS A 21 -13.00 43.97 -3.93
N LYS A 22 -12.03 44.54 -4.68
CA LYS A 22 -11.17 43.74 -5.58
C LYS A 22 -10.33 42.72 -4.80
N TYR A 23 -9.90 43.09 -3.59
CA TYR A 23 -9.08 42.23 -2.75
C TYR A 23 -9.93 41.13 -2.11
N LEU A 24 -11.13 41.44 -1.63
CA LEU A 24 -12.07 40.45 -1.09
C LEU A 24 -12.39 39.35 -2.12
N LEU A 25 -12.68 39.74 -3.37
CA LEU A 25 -12.92 38.79 -4.47
C LEU A 25 -11.69 37.92 -4.76
N LYS A 26 -10.48 38.50 -4.69
CA LYS A 26 -9.24 37.74 -4.91
C LYS A 26 -8.92 36.76 -3.79
N VAL A 27 -9.21 37.09 -2.55
CA VAL A 27 -9.09 36.15 -1.42
C VAL A 27 -10.16 35.06 -1.51
N ALA A 28 -11.39 35.38 -1.94
CA ALA A 28 -12.41 34.37 -2.20
C ALA A 28 -11.95 33.39 -3.29
N GLU A 29 -11.41 33.89 -4.41
CA GLU A 29 -10.84 33.08 -5.49
C GLU A 29 -9.68 32.19 -5.00
N LEU A 30 -8.81 32.72 -4.12
CA LEU A 30 -7.75 31.96 -3.48
C LEU A 30 -8.30 30.76 -2.71
N PHE A 31 -9.33 30.95 -1.88
CA PHE A 31 -9.89 29.86 -1.08
C PHE A 31 -10.52 28.75 -1.95
N GLU A 32 -11.17 29.10 -3.07
CA GLU A 32 -11.63 28.09 -4.04
C GLU A 32 -10.46 27.33 -4.69
N LYS A 33 -9.36 28.03 -5.00
CA LYS A 33 -8.16 27.38 -5.54
C LYS A 33 -7.50 26.46 -4.51
N LEU A 34 -7.37 26.90 -3.26
CA LEU A 34 -6.82 26.10 -2.17
C LEU A 34 -7.63 24.83 -1.93
N ARG A 35 -8.96 24.92 -1.96
CA ARG A 35 -9.86 23.75 -1.89
C ARG A 35 -9.56 22.72 -2.98
N LYS A 36 -9.41 23.17 -4.23
CA LYS A 36 -9.11 22.28 -5.36
C LYS A 36 -7.73 21.63 -5.21
N VAL A 37 -6.74 22.39 -4.72
CA VAL A 37 -5.40 21.85 -4.48
C VAL A 37 -5.43 20.83 -3.34
N GLU A 38 -6.09 21.11 -2.22
CA GLU A 38 -6.23 20.17 -1.10
C GLU A 38 -6.90 18.87 -1.52
N SER A 39 -7.98 18.94 -2.29
CA SER A 39 -8.64 17.75 -2.85
C SER A 39 -7.71 16.94 -3.74
N ARG A 40 -6.84 17.61 -4.51
CA ARG A 40 -5.86 16.94 -5.37
C ARG A 40 -4.76 16.28 -4.57
N VAL A 41 -4.21 16.97 -3.57
CA VAL A 41 -3.20 16.43 -2.65
C VAL A 41 -3.71 15.13 -2.02
N SER A 42 -4.92 15.17 -1.44
CA SER A 42 -5.54 14.00 -0.82
C SER A 42 -5.72 12.84 -1.81
N SER A 43 -6.13 13.12 -3.05
CA SER A 43 -6.32 12.09 -4.08
C SER A 43 -4.99 11.48 -4.53
N ASP A 44 -3.97 12.32 -4.75
CA ASP A 44 -2.65 11.89 -5.20
C ASP A 44 -1.96 11.04 -4.11
N GLU A 45 -2.08 11.43 -2.84
CA GLU A 45 -1.54 10.71 -1.68
C GLU A 45 -2.26 9.37 -1.46
N ASP A 46 -3.61 9.36 -1.44
CA ASP A 46 -4.38 8.13 -1.27
C ASP A 46 -4.08 7.13 -2.37
N LEU A 47 -4.07 7.56 -3.63
CA LEU A 47 -3.73 6.68 -4.76
C LEU A 47 -2.35 6.04 -4.56
N LYS A 48 -1.34 6.85 -4.26
CA LYS A 48 0.04 6.40 -4.11
C LYS A 48 0.23 5.40 -2.97
N LEU A 49 -0.46 5.61 -1.85
CA LEU A 49 -0.38 4.74 -0.67
C LEU A 49 -1.20 3.46 -0.86
N SER A 50 -2.47 3.61 -1.26
CA SER A 50 -3.44 2.52 -1.33
C SER A 50 -3.06 1.48 -2.39
N GLU A 51 -2.47 1.88 -3.51
CA GLU A 51 -1.99 0.94 -4.53
C GLU A 51 -0.88 0.02 -4.00
N LEU A 52 0.12 0.57 -3.32
CA LEU A 52 1.22 -0.20 -2.76
C LEU A 52 0.72 -1.18 -1.69
N LEU A 53 -0.12 -0.69 -0.77
CA LEU A 53 -0.68 -1.50 0.29
C LEU A 53 -1.52 -2.65 -0.26
N ARG A 54 -2.39 -2.39 -1.25
CA ARG A 54 -3.22 -3.40 -1.89
C ARG A 54 -2.36 -4.46 -2.58
N TYR A 55 -1.32 -4.05 -3.31
CA TYR A 55 -0.38 -4.98 -3.93
C TYR A 55 0.27 -5.91 -2.89
N TYR A 56 0.77 -5.37 -1.79
CA TYR A 56 1.44 -6.18 -0.77
C TYR A 56 0.48 -7.02 0.08
N MET A 57 -0.76 -6.57 0.28
CA MET A 57 -1.80 -7.39 0.90
C MET A 57 -2.04 -8.67 0.09
N LEU A 58 -2.20 -8.57 -1.24
CA LEU A 58 -2.38 -9.73 -2.12
C LEU A 58 -1.18 -10.68 -2.08
N ASN A 59 0.05 -10.14 -2.07
CA ASN A 59 1.24 -10.97 -1.96
C ASN A 59 1.35 -11.67 -0.59
N ILE A 60 0.91 -11.02 0.50
CA ILE A 60 0.85 -11.65 1.83
C ILE A 60 -0.15 -12.81 1.83
N GLU A 61 -1.32 -12.64 1.22
CA GLU A 61 -2.28 -13.74 1.09
C GLU A 61 -1.71 -14.91 0.28
N ALA A 62 -1.01 -14.64 -0.83
CA ALA A 62 -0.33 -15.68 -1.58
C ALA A 62 0.75 -16.41 -0.75
N ALA A 63 1.51 -15.67 0.06
CA ALA A 63 2.51 -16.25 0.96
C ALA A 63 1.87 -17.12 2.06
N LYS A 64 0.70 -16.71 2.60
CA LYS A 64 -0.07 -17.51 3.55
C LYS A 64 -0.55 -18.82 2.91
N ASP A 65 -1.08 -18.77 1.69
CA ASP A 65 -1.50 -19.95 0.95
C ASP A 65 -0.34 -20.93 0.70
N LEU A 66 0.82 -20.42 0.30
CA LEU A 66 2.03 -21.23 0.11
C LEU A 66 2.45 -21.94 1.41
N LEU A 67 2.45 -21.22 2.53
CA LEU A 67 2.76 -21.78 3.84
C LEU A 67 1.72 -22.82 4.28
N TYR A 68 0.43 -22.59 3.98
CA TYR A 68 -0.64 -23.55 4.24
C TYR A 68 -0.42 -24.86 3.45
N ARG A 69 -0.13 -24.76 2.15
CA ARG A 69 0.19 -25.94 1.32
C ARG A 69 1.41 -26.69 1.83
N ARG A 70 2.45 -25.98 2.28
CA ARG A 70 3.63 -26.58 2.91
C ARG A 70 3.26 -27.35 4.18
N THR A 71 2.46 -26.74 5.06
CA THR A 71 2.00 -27.38 6.31
C THR A 71 1.18 -28.63 6.03
N ARG A 72 0.30 -28.61 5.03
CA ARG A 72 -0.44 -29.82 4.61
C ARG A 72 0.49 -30.92 4.13
N ALA A 73 1.48 -30.59 3.30
CA ALA A 73 2.47 -31.58 2.83
C ALA A 73 3.31 -32.16 3.98
N LEU A 74 3.64 -31.35 5.00
CA LEU A 74 4.32 -31.84 6.21
C LEU A 74 3.46 -32.85 6.97
N VAL A 75 2.18 -32.54 7.17
CA VAL A 75 1.24 -33.45 7.84
C VAL A 75 1.11 -34.77 7.08
N ASP A 76 0.98 -34.71 5.74
CA ASP A 76 0.95 -35.91 4.90
C ASP A 76 2.23 -36.74 5.06
N TYR A 77 3.39 -36.08 5.09
CA TYR A 77 4.68 -36.72 5.30
C TYR A 77 4.79 -37.38 6.68
N GLU A 78 4.43 -36.70 7.77
CA GLU A 78 4.41 -37.26 9.12
C GLU A 78 3.47 -38.46 9.24
N ASN A 79 2.31 -38.41 8.60
CA ASN A 79 1.36 -39.51 8.57
C ASN A 79 1.91 -40.71 7.78
N SER A 80 2.59 -40.47 6.66
CA SER A 80 3.26 -41.51 5.88
C SER A 80 4.40 -42.19 6.66
N ASN A 81 5.17 -41.44 7.46
CA ASN A 81 6.18 -41.99 8.36
C ASN A 81 5.55 -42.95 9.39
N LYS A 82 4.46 -42.53 10.05
CA LYS A 82 3.75 -43.39 11.01
C LYS A 82 3.18 -44.66 10.36
N ALA A 83 2.73 -44.57 9.10
CA ALA A 83 2.23 -45.72 8.36
C ALA A 83 3.36 -46.69 8.01
N LEU A 84 4.52 -46.17 7.61
CA LEU A 84 5.72 -46.96 7.36
C LEU A 84 6.21 -47.69 8.62
N ASP A 85 6.24 -47.02 9.78
CA ASP A 85 6.62 -47.67 11.04
C ASP A 85 5.67 -48.83 11.38
N LYS A 86 4.36 -48.65 11.19
CA LYS A 86 3.37 -49.73 11.37
C LYS A 86 3.58 -50.90 10.39
N ALA A 87 3.90 -50.62 9.12
CA ALA A 87 4.18 -51.63 8.11
C ALA A 87 5.42 -52.45 8.48
N ARG A 88 6.49 -51.78 8.95
CA ARG A 88 7.72 -52.39 9.44
C ARG A 88 7.48 -53.29 10.65
N LEU A 89 6.74 -52.81 11.65
CA LEU A 89 6.37 -53.61 12.84
C LEU A 89 5.61 -54.88 12.48
N LYS A 90 4.73 -54.82 11.46
CA LYS A 90 3.96 -55.97 10.98
C LYS A 90 4.69 -56.82 9.93
N SER A 91 5.88 -56.40 9.49
CA SER A 91 6.63 -56.98 8.37
C SER A 91 5.77 -57.20 7.11
N LYS A 92 4.81 -56.31 6.86
CA LYS A 92 3.84 -56.41 5.76
C LYS A 92 3.75 -55.11 4.99
N ASP A 93 3.71 -55.19 3.66
CA ASP A 93 3.55 -54.05 2.73
C ASP A 93 4.63 -52.95 2.87
N VAL A 94 5.79 -53.29 3.45
CA VAL A 94 6.87 -52.34 3.79
C VAL A 94 7.32 -51.55 2.56
N ARG A 95 7.62 -52.21 1.44
CA ARG A 95 8.10 -51.53 0.22
C ARG A 95 7.11 -50.50 -0.33
N LEU A 96 5.81 -50.79 -0.25
CA LEU A 96 4.77 -49.89 -0.72
C LEU A 96 4.65 -48.66 0.22
N ALA A 97 4.73 -48.88 1.53
CA ALA A 97 4.74 -47.78 2.50
C ALA A 97 6.00 -46.91 2.39
N GLU A 98 7.17 -47.51 2.09
CA GLU A 98 8.42 -46.78 1.85
C GLU A 98 8.33 -45.89 0.60
N ALA A 99 7.82 -46.42 -0.52
CA ALA A 99 7.63 -45.63 -1.73
C ALA A 99 6.68 -44.44 -1.50
N HIS A 100 5.55 -44.67 -0.85
CA HIS A 100 4.59 -43.60 -0.54
C HIS A 100 5.18 -42.54 0.40
N GLN A 101 5.94 -42.96 1.42
CA GLN A 101 6.62 -42.04 2.33
C GLN A 101 7.66 -41.20 1.59
N GLN A 102 8.40 -41.80 0.66
CA GLN A 102 9.38 -41.11 -0.16
C GLN A 102 8.71 -40.05 -1.06
N ASP A 103 7.57 -40.38 -1.67
CA ASP A 103 6.80 -39.42 -2.48
C ASP A 103 6.30 -38.22 -1.64
N CYS A 104 5.78 -38.49 -0.44
CA CYS A 104 5.36 -37.44 0.48
C CYS A 104 6.54 -36.55 0.92
N CYS A 105 7.70 -37.16 1.20
CA CYS A 105 8.93 -36.46 1.56
C CYS A 105 9.36 -35.50 0.44
N GLN A 106 9.51 -36.02 -0.78
CA GLN A 106 9.93 -35.23 -1.94
C GLN A 106 8.99 -34.07 -2.21
N LYS A 107 7.67 -34.29 -2.08
CA LYS A 107 6.67 -33.22 -2.22
C LYS A 107 6.85 -32.14 -1.17
N PHE A 108 7.05 -32.51 0.10
CA PHE A 108 7.28 -31.56 1.19
C PHE A 108 8.58 -30.77 1.00
N GLU A 109 9.67 -31.44 0.60
CA GLU A 109 10.97 -30.81 0.35
C GLU A 109 10.89 -29.81 -0.80
N LYS A 110 10.25 -30.19 -1.92
CA LYS A 110 10.06 -29.31 -3.08
C LYS A 110 9.29 -28.04 -2.71
N ILE A 111 8.19 -28.17 -1.97
CA ILE A 111 7.41 -27.01 -1.52
C ILE A 111 8.23 -26.17 -0.53
N SER A 112 8.98 -26.80 0.37
CA SER A 112 9.80 -26.11 1.36
C SER A 112 10.91 -25.26 0.72
N GLU A 113 11.57 -25.79 -0.30
CA GLU A 113 12.61 -25.05 -1.03
C GLU A 113 12.01 -23.86 -1.78
N SER A 114 10.92 -24.06 -2.52
CA SER A 114 10.20 -22.97 -3.19
C SER A 114 9.76 -21.89 -2.20
N ALA A 115 9.13 -22.29 -1.09
CA ALA A 115 8.67 -21.37 -0.06
C ALA A 115 9.81 -20.55 0.55
N LYS A 116 10.97 -21.17 0.81
CA LYS A 116 12.14 -20.46 1.32
C LYS A 116 12.63 -19.39 0.34
N GLN A 117 12.78 -19.75 -0.93
CA GLN A 117 13.23 -18.81 -1.97
C GLN A 117 12.24 -17.67 -2.18
N GLU A 118 10.95 -17.98 -2.28
CA GLU A 118 9.88 -17.01 -2.49
C GLU A 118 9.77 -16.02 -1.32
N LEU A 119 9.81 -16.49 -0.07
CA LEU A 119 9.72 -15.64 1.11
C LEU A 119 10.95 -14.71 1.27
N LEU A 120 12.14 -15.19 0.93
CA LEU A 120 13.35 -14.36 0.92
C LEU A 120 13.27 -13.26 -0.14
N SER A 121 12.89 -13.63 -1.37
CA SER A 121 12.64 -12.69 -2.47
C SER A 121 11.55 -11.67 -2.10
N PHE A 122 10.45 -12.13 -1.51
CA PHE A 122 9.34 -11.28 -1.07
C PHE A 122 9.81 -10.23 -0.06
N LYS A 123 10.57 -10.64 0.96
CA LYS A 123 11.13 -9.71 1.96
C LYS A 123 11.99 -8.62 1.32
N GLN A 124 12.89 -8.99 0.41
CA GLN A 124 13.79 -8.06 -0.26
C GLN A 124 13.01 -7.07 -1.15
N LYS A 125 12.11 -7.59 -2.01
CA LYS A 125 11.28 -6.78 -2.90
C LYS A 125 10.40 -5.81 -2.12
N ARG A 126 9.79 -6.28 -1.02
CA ARG A 126 8.96 -5.45 -0.13
C ARG A 126 9.72 -4.25 0.40
N ILE A 127 10.90 -4.46 0.98
CA ILE A 127 11.69 -3.37 1.56
C ILE A 127 12.05 -2.34 0.47
N ALA A 128 12.49 -2.80 -0.70
CA ALA A 128 12.83 -1.91 -1.81
C ALA A 128 11.63 -1.09 -2.31
N ALA A 129 10.46 -1.72 -2.47
CA ALA A 129 9.26 -1.06 -2.95
C ALA A 129 8.73 -0.02 -1.94
N PHE A 130 8.66 -0.36 -0.65
CA PHE A 130 8.25 0.59 0.38
C PHE A 130 9.22 1.76 0.50
N ARG A 131 10.54 1.50 0.46
CA ARG A 131 11.53 2.59 0.48
C ARG A 131 11.35 3.53 -0.71
N LYS A 132 11.20 2.98 -1.92
CA LYS A 132 10.96 3.77 -3.14
C LYS A 132 9.68 4.60 -3.02
N ASN A 133 8.59 3.99 -2.57
CA ASN A 133 7.31 4.66 -2.42
C ASN A 133 7.35 5.81 -1.39
N LEU A 134 8.00 5.62 -0.24
CA LEU A 134 8.16 6.67 0.77
C LEU A 134 8.98 7.85 0.25
N VAL A 135 10.05 7.59 -0.53
CA VAL A 135 10.84 8.66 -1.17
C VAL A 135 9.98 9.43 -2.17
N GLU A 136 9.29 8.73 -3.06
CA GLU A 136 8.42 9.35 -4.06
C GLU A 136 7.25 10.12 -3.43
N MET A 137 6.73 9.65 -2.28
CA MET A 137 5.69 10.33 -1.51
C MET A 137 6.21 11.64 -0.91
N ALA A 138 7.39 11.61 -0.28
CA ALA A 138 8.03 12.83 0.24
C ALA A 138 8.32 13.85 -0.88
N GLU A 139 8.79 13.40 -2.04
CA GLU A 139 8.99 14.28 -3.21
C GLU A 139 7.67 14.91 -3.69
N LEU A 140 6.59 14.13 -3.67
CA LEU A 140 5.24 14.58 -4.03
C LEU A 140 4.71 15.62 -3.03
N GLU A 141 4.86 15.38 -1.72
CA GLU A 141 4.50 16.33 -0.66
C GLU A 141 5.25 17.66 -0.82
N ILE A 142 6.56 17.61 -1.09
CA ILE A 142 7.38 18.81 -1.34
C ILE A 142 6.84 19.58 -2.56
N LYS A 143 6.45 18.87 -3.62
CA LYS A 143 5.88 19.48 -4.82
C LYS A 143 4.54 20.17 -4.51
N HIS A 144 3.67 19.51 -3.74
CA HIS A 144 2.40 20.09 -3.30
C HIS A 144 2.60 21.32 -2.41
N ALA A 145 3.53 21.25 -1.45
CA ALA A 145 3.87 22.38 -0.59
C ALA A 145 4.38 23.58 -1.39
N LYS A 146 5.28 23.36 -2.37
CA LYS A 146 5.76 24.43 -3.25
C LYS A 146 4.63 25.08 -4.06
N ASN A 147 3.70 24.28 -4.57
CA ASN A 147 2.53 24.79 -5.30
C ASN A 147 1.63 25.64 -4.39
N ASN A 148 1.37 25.18 -3.15
CA ASN A 148 0.60 25.93 -2.16
C ASN A 148 1.26 27.26 -1.81
N VAL A 149 2.57 27.25 -1.54
CA VAL A 149 3.34 28.48 -1.25
C VAL A 149 3.24 29.45 -2.42
N SER A 150 3.43 28.99 -3.67
CA SER A 150 3.33 29.85 -4.85
C SER A 150 1.94 30.48 -5.01
N LEU A 151 0.88 29.73 -4.72
CA LEU A 151 -0.48 30.22 -4.80
C LEU A 151 -0.75 31.31 -3.73
N LEU A 152 -0.31 31.07 -2.49
CA LEU A 152 -0.44 32.03 -1.40
C LEU A 152 0.39 33.30 -1.67
N GLN A 153 1.63 33.14 -2.12
CA GLN A 153 2.52 34.26 -2.44
C GLN A 153 1.90 35.16 -3.53
N SER A 154 1.34 34.55 -4.57
CA SER A 154 0.65 35.30 -5.64
C SER A 154 -0.52 36.13 -5.11
N CYS A 155 -1.23 35.66 -4.07
CA CYS A 155 -2.29 36.43 -3.45
C CYS A 155 -1.73 37.53 -2.53
N ILE A 156 -0.68 37.27 -1.77
CA ILE A 156 -0.02 38.26 -0.90
C ILE A 156 0.54 39.42 -1.73
N ASP A 157 1.14 39.13 -2.87
CA ASP A 157 1.73 40.16 -3.74
C ASP A 157 0.68 41.14 -4.29
N LEU A 158 -0.60 40.74 -4.36
CA LEU A 158 -1.68 41.66 -4.70
C LEU A 158 -1.85 42.78 -3.66
N PHE A 159 -1.60 42.48 -2.38
CA PHE A 159 -1.76 43.43 -1.25
C PHE A 159 -0.57 44.35 -1.01
N LYS A 160 0.56 44.12 -1.71
CA LYS A 160 1.77 44.94 -1.56
C LYS A 160 1.68 46.28 -2.31
N ASN A 161 0.59 46.50 -3.05
CA ASN A 161 0.24 47.75 -3.75
C ASN A 161 -1.09 48.30 -3.23
#